data_AF-A0A9P8KLM9-F1
#
_entry.id   AF-A0A9P8KLM9-F1
#
_cell.length_a   1.000
_cell.length_b   1.000
_cell.length_c   1.000
_cell.angle_alpha   90.00
_cell.angle_beta   90.00
_cell.angle_gamma   90.00
#
_symmetry.space_group_name_H-M   'P 1'
#
loop_
_entity.id
_entity.type
_entity.pdbx_description
1 polymer ?
#
loop_
_entity_poly.entity_id
_entity_poly.type
_entity_poly.pdbx_seq_one_letter_code
_entity_poly.pdbx_strand_id
1 'polypeptide(L)'
;MSTMPASHGHSAACCNIPPIVSKGYQPKGSYEEVGGYKTYVTGPADATKAIVVIYDIFGYFDQTVQGADILAYGDDHHKYKVFMPDWFRGKPCPIEYYPPDTPEKQEALGKFFGEFPPPKIAGYVPDYVEGVKAHSPAVSKLALLGYCWGGKVVALTVKAPTNAFAAGASAHPAMVDPADAEGLTIPFALLASGDETPEDVKKFEENLKVPHHVETFADQIHGWMAARSDLENERVKAEYERGYKTLLEFFGKHRFKAEAISLHLLTSHDKPAMAHPNVFLWALDTRSLWPEASNTKDLPKYAQRALALLSPEEQAAVLKYYFVKDAKLSLASALLKRLAISRYTRVPFRSATAVRDARTKPVFLLPSGEEPLLFNVTHQHGVVVLFGAYKPPVGVAIGTDIVCPGERRDRDVKHIQTQGWPSFIGMHSEVLSPLEVSRMRGLPFPLHQPQKLLDYFYANWCLREAYVKMTGEALLAPWLHDLEMRYFAPPGEAPPEGADKSLEVWFKGEKLTDVDVKLDWALGNEYMISTVVRRGEKGERLDVPEPQSLDLEETLASAEALLEELGE
;
A
#
# COMPACT_ATOMS: atom_id res chain seq x y z
N MET A 1 -27.51 -8.08 0.88
CA MET A 1 -27.98 -7.31 2.06
C MET A 1 -27.25 -5.97 2.04
N SER A 2 -27.66 -4.97 2.83
CA SER A 2 -26.92 -3.70 2.88
C SER A 2 -25.65 -3.89 3.70
N THR A 3 -24.48 -3.82 3.06
CA THR A 3 -23.20 -3.88 3.76
C THR A 3 -23.02 -2.64 4.63
N MET A 4 -22.75 -2.82 5.92
CA MET A 4 -22.45 -1.72 6.84
C MET A 4 -21.04 -1.17 6.55
N PRO A 5 -20.86 0.16 6.45
CA PRO A 5 -19.54 0.75 6.27
C PRO A 5 -18.67 0.55 7.53
N ALA A 6 -17.35 0.49 7.31
CA ALA A 6 -16.34 0.49 8.35
C ALA A 6 -16.57 1.61 9.38
N SER A 7 -16.47 1.30 10.68
CA SER A 7 -16.63 2.29 11.76
C SER A 7 -15.69 2.04 12.93
N HIS A 8 -15.38 3.09 13.71
CA HIS A 8 -14.63 3.03 14.97
C HIS A 8 -13.28 2.28 14.91
N GLY A 9 -12.55 2.40 13.81
CA GLY A 9 -11.23 1.76 13.65
C GLY A 9 -11.28 0.27 13.28
N HIS A 10 -12.42 -0.24 12.84
CA HIS A 10 -12.56 -1.59 12.32
C HIS A 10 -12.83 -1.62 10.82
N SER A 11 -12.45 -2.72 10.15
CA SER A 11 -12.57 -2.90 8.70
C SER A 11 -14.01 -3.01 8.18
N ALA A 12 -14.21 -2.97 6.86
CA ALA A 12 -15.51 -3.30 6.26
C ALA A 12 -15.88 -4.78 6.45
N ALA A 13 -14.89 -5.69 6.40
CA ALA A 13 -15.08 -7.11 6.71
C ALA A 13 -15.55 -7.35 8.15
N CYS A 14 -14.98 -6.62 9.11
CA CYS A 14 -15.48 -6.58 10.49
C CYS A 14 -16.99 -6.31 10.56
N CYS A 15 -17.46 -5.28 9.86
CA CYS A 15 -18.81 -4.78 10.01
C CYS A 15 -19.87 -5.65 9.30
N ASN A 16 -19.46 -6.72 8.61
CA ASN A 16 -20.30 -7.51 7.71
C ASN A 16 -20.11 -9.03 7.85
N ILE A 17 -19.50 -9.52 8.94
CA ILE A 17 -19.44 -10.98 9.13
C ILE A 17 -20.86 -11.57 9.14
N PRO A 18 -21.08 -12.80 8.59
CA PRO A 18 -22.37 -13.45 8.63
C PRO A 18 -22.89 -13.55 10.07
N PRO A 19 -24.19 -13.26 10.33
CA PRO A 19 -24.75 -13.33 11.67
C PRO A 19 -24.48 -14.68 12.33
N ILE A 20 -23.90 -14.65 13.53
CA ILE A 20 -23.56 -15.86 14.28
C ILE A 20 -24.84 -16.59 14.69
N VAL A 21 -25.07 -17.76 14.10
CA VAL A 21 -26.15 -18.67 14.45
C VAL A 21 -25.71 -19.50 15.65
N SER A 22 -26.47 -19.42 16.74
CA SER A 22 -26.16 -20.11 17.99
C SER A 22 -26.61 -21.57 18.06
N LYS A 23 -27.62 -21.96 17.25
CA LYS A 23 -28.19 -23.32 17.21
C LYS A 23 -28.62 -23.73 15.80
N GLY A 24 -28.29 -24.97 15.43
CA GLY A 24 -28.75 -25.61 14.19
C GLY A 24 -28.16 -24.99 12.92
N TYR A 25 -26.83 -24.79 12.90
CA TYR A 25 -26.18 -24.13 11.78
C TYR A 25 -26.41 -24.89 10.47
N GLN A 26 -26.58 -24.16 9.37
CA GLN A 26 -26.69 -24.75 8.04
C GLN A 26 -25.44 -24.38 7.24
N PRO A 27 -24.53 -25.34 6.97
CA PRO A 27 -23.33 -25.11 6.18
C PRO A 27 -23.65 -24.54 4.79
N LYS A 28 -22.87 -23.54 4.34
CA LYS A 28 -23.01 -22.92 3.01
C LYS A 28 -22.27 -23.68 1.91
N GLY A 29 -21.20 -24.39 2.28
CA GLY A 29 -20.34 -25.17 1.41
C GLY A 29 -20.79 -26.64 1.28
N SER A 30 -19.90 -27.48 0.78
CA SER A 30 -20.16 -28.91 0.55
C SER A 30 -19.00 -29.80 1.00
N TYR A 31 -19.25 -31.10 1.15
CA TYR A 31 -18.20 -32.08 1.47
C TYR A 31 -17.74 -32.79 0.19
N GLU A 32 -16.49 -32.55 -0.19
CA GLU A 32 -15.87 -32.98 -1.44
C GLU A 32 -14.63 -33.83 -1.18
N GLU A 33 -14.10 -34.51 -2.21
CA GLU A 33 -12.80 -35.18 -2.13
C GLU A 33 -11.71 -34.28 -2.73
N VAL A 34 -10.74 -33.89 -1.89
CA VAL A 34 -9.62 -33.02 -2.27
C VAL A 34 -8.32 -33.65 -1.76
N GLY A 35 -7.34 -33.86 -2.63
CA GLY A 35 -6.06 -34.51 -2.25
C GLY A 35 -6.21 -35.92 -1.63
N GLY A 36 -7.32 -36.62 -1.91
CA GLY A 36 -7.65 -37.90 -1.26
C GLY A 36 -8.15 -37.78 0.19
N TYR A 37 -8.60 -36.59 0.62
CA TYR A 37 -9.27 -36.35 1.91
C TYR A 37 -10.71 -35.89 1.68
N LYS A 38 -11.64 -36.41 2.50
CA LYS A 38 -12.97 -35.77 2.67
C LYS A 38 -12.73 -34.36 3.20
N THR A 39 -13.29 -33.36 2.55
CA THR A 39 -12.97 -31.96 2.79
C THR A 39 -14.23 -31.13 2.77
N TYR A 40 -14.47 -30.33 3.81
CA TYR A 40 -15.47 -29.27 3.71
C TYR A 40 -14.90 -28.11 2.89
N VAL A 41 -15.54 -27.83 1.77
CA VAL A 41 -15.15 -26.80 0.79
C VAL A 41 -16.22 -25.73 0.74
N THR A 42 -15.83 -24.48 0.92
CA THR A 42 -16.75 -23.34 0.96
C THR A 42 -16.12 -22.08 0.38
N GLY A 43 -16.94 -21.11 -0.02
CA GLY A 43 -16.51 -19.84 -0.61
C GLY A 43 -16.80 -19.67 -2.10
N PRO A 44 -16.50 -18.48 -2.66
CA PRO A 44 -16.77 -18.17 -4.07
C PRO A 44 -15.94 -19.03 -5.03
N ALA A 45 -16.56 -19.47 -6.14
CA ALA A 45 -15.89 -20.28 -7.16
C ALA A 45 -14.79 -19.51 -7.92
N ASP A 46 -14.83 -18.17 -7.90
CA ASP A 46 -13.85 -17.27 -8.51
C ASP A 46 -12.76 -16.80 -7.52
N ALA A 47 -12.72 -17.33 -6.29
CA ALA A 47 -11.70 -16.99 -5.31
C ALA A 47 -10.30 -17.51 -5.72
N THR A 48 -9.36 -16.60 -5.90
CA THR A 48 -7.94 -16.90 -6.23
C THR A 48 -7.04 -17.07 -5.02
N LYS A 49 -7.58 -16.84 -3.81
CA LYS A 49 -6.95 -16.99 -2.50
C LYS A 49 -7.65 -18.14 -1.77
N ALA A 50 -6.91 -18.96 -1.04
CA ALA A 50 -7.46 -20.06 -0.25
C ALA A 50 -6.93 -20.09 1.18
N ILE A 51 -7.76 -20.54 2.11
CA ILE A 51 -7.39 -20.82 3.49
C ILE A 51 -7.54 -22.33 3.72
N VAL A 52 -6.45 -23.00 4.06
CA VAL A 52 -6.50 -24.39 4.55
C VAL A 52 -6.70 -24.35 6.07
N VAL A 53 -7.64 -25.14 6.56
CA VAL A 53 -8.00 -25.20 7.98
C VAL A 53 -7.54 -26.51 8.61
N ILE A 54 -6.82 -26.40 9.73
CA ILE A 54 -6.59 -27.47 10.69
C ILE A 54 -7.58 -27.29 11.84
N TYR A 55 -8.65 -28.07 11.85
CA TYR A 55 -9.63 -28.05 12.93
C TYR A 55 -9.02 -28.45 14.29
N ASP A 56 -9.77 -28.26 15.38
CA ASP A 56 -9.40 -28.80 16.68
C ASP A 56 -9.53 -30.34 16.71
N ILE A 57 -9.24 -30.95 17.86
CA ILE A 57 -9.25 -32.41 18.02
C ILE A 57 -10.63 -33.06 17.80
N PHE A 58 -11.71 -32.29 17.83
CA PHE A 58 -13.09 -32.77 17.68
C PHE A 58 -13.54 -32.81 16.21
N GLY A 59 -12.75 -32.24 15.29
CA GLY A 59 -12.98 -32.33 13.85
C GLY A 59 -14.07 -31.38 13.34
N TYR A 60 -15.07 -31.93 12.64
CA TYR A 60 -16.18 -31.15 12.11
C TYR A 60 -17.23 -30.88 13.19
N PHE A 61 -17.38 -29.60 13.55
CA PHE A 61 -18.38 -29.10 14.49
C PHE A 61 -19.08 -27.86 13.89
N ASP A 62 -20.35 -27.63 14.21
CA ASP A 62 -21.17 -26.54 13.65
C ASP A 62 -20.47 -25.18 13.75
N GLN A 63 -19.86 -24.90 14.91
CA GLN A 63 -19.08 -23.68 15.14
C GLN A 63 -17.88 -23.62 14.19
N THR A 64 -17.02 -24.63 14.12
CA THR A 64 -15.84 -24.63 13.23
C THR A 64 -16.21 -24.52 11.74
N VAL A 65 -17.34 -25.13 11.33
CA VAL A 65 -17.90 -25.04 9.97
C VAL A 65 -18.45 -23.64 9.69
N GLN A 66 -19.20 -23.05 10.64
CA GLN A 66 -19.64 -21.66 10.59
C GLN A 66 -18.44 -20.70 10.51
N GLY A 67 -17.36 -20.99 11.23
CA GLY A 67 -16.09 -20.29 11.14
C GLY A 67 -15.48 -20.31 9.74
N ALA A 68 -15.42 -21.47 9.11
CA ALA A 68 -14.98 -21.60 7.71
C ALA A 68 -15.86 -20.79 6.74
N ASP A 69 -17.18 -20.78 6.95
CA ASP A 69 -18.12 -19.99 6.16
C ASP A 69 -18.04 -18.47 6.44
N ILE A 70 -17.66 -18.06 7.65
CA ILE A 70 -17.35 -16.66 7.97
C ILE A 70 -16.03 -16.24 7.30
N LEU A 71 -15.00 -17.09 7.31
CA LEU A 71 -13.75 -16.82 6.60
C LEU A 71 -13.94 -16.73 5.08
N ALA A 72 -14.90 -17.49 4.53
CA ALA A 72 -15.17 -17.53 3.10
C ALA A 72 -16.08 -16.40 2.59
N TYR A 73 -16.99 -15.89 3.43
CA TYR A 73 -18.06 -14.95 3.05
C TYR A 73 -18.21 -13.73 3.97
N GLY A 74 -17.36 -13.54 4.98
CA GLY A 74 -17.35 -12.38 5.87
C GLY A 74 -16.45 -11.23 5.42
N ASP A 75 -15.76 -11.41 4.29
CA ASP A 75 -15.03 -10.35 3.61
C ASP A 75 -15.47 -10.35 2.14
N ASP A 76 -16.48 -9.52 1.82
CA ASP A 76 -16.99 -9.34 0.46
C ASP A 76 -15.92 -8.82 -0.51
N HIS A 77 -14.80 -8.30 0.01
CA HIS A 77 -13.72 -7.72 -0.76
C HIS A 77 -12.51 -8.65 -0.94
N HIS A 78 -12.26 -9.55 0.01
CA HIS A 78 -11.23 -10.59 -0.09
C HIS A 78 -11.89 -11.98 -0.16
N LYS A 79 -12.23 -12.41 -1.38
CA LYS A 79 -12.79 -13.75 -1.61
C LYS A 79 -11.78 -14.86 -1.25
N TYR A 80 -12.13 -15.70 -0.28
CA TYR A 80 -11.37 -16.89 0.07
C TYR A 80 -12.17 -18.15 -0.26
N LYS A 81 -11.52 -19.14 -0.88
CA LYS A 81 -12.02 -20.52 -0.88
C LYS A 81 -11.42 -21.25 0.32
N VAL A 82 -12.25 -21.71 1.23
CA VAL A 82 -11.81 -22.33 2.48
C VAL A 82 -11.91 -23.85 2.35
N PHE A 83 -10.82 -24.53 2.71
CA PHE A 83 -10.66 -25.98 2.62
C PHE A 83 -10.36 -26.55 4.00
N MET A 84 -11.31 -27.29 4.58
CA MET A 84 -11.15 -27.96 5.87
C MET A 84 -11.18 -29.49 5.69
N PRO A 85 -10.02 -30.12 5.43
CA PRO A 85 -9.93 -31.57 5.22
C PRO A 85 -10.00 -32.37 6.51
N ASP A 86 -10.42 -33.63 6.37
CA ASP A 86 -10.53 -34.60 7.44
C ASP A 86 -9.18 -35.24 7.80
N TRP A 87 -8.32 -34.46 8.46
CA TRP A 87 -7.01 -34.88 8.94
C TRP A 87 -7.02 -36.17 9.77
N PHE A 88 -8.13 -36.46 10.46
CA PHE A 88 -8.28 -37.65 11.31
C PHE A 88 -8.93 -38.85 10.60
N ARG A 89 -9.25 -38.75 9.30
CA ARG A 89 -9.82 -39.85 8.49
C ARG A 89 -11.08 -40.47 9.13
N GLY A 90 -11.98 -39.64 9.65
CA GLY A 90 -13.21 -40.05 10.31
C GLY A 90 -13.04 -40.49 11.78
N LYS A 91 -11.89 -40.23 12.41
CA LYS A 91 -11.60 -40.57 13.81
C LYS A 91 -11.26 -39.33 14.69
N PRO A 92 -12.10 -38.29 14.75
CA PRO A 92 -11.89 -37.21 15.72
C PRO A 92 -11.95 -37.73 17.16
N CYS A 93 -11.38 -36.96 18.10
CA CYS A 93 -11.62 -37.17 19.52
C CYS A 93 -13.10 -36.90 19.82
N PRO A 94 -13.82 -37.79 20.53
CA PRO A 94 -15.15 -37.49 21.06
C PRO A 94 -15.12 -36.29 22.02
N ILE A 95 -16.11 -35.40 21.91
CA ILE A 95 -16.14 -34.15 22.70
C ILE A 95 -16.46 -34.39 24.17
N GLU A 96 -17.13 -35.50 24.48
CA GLU A 96 -17.49 -35.96 25.83
C GLU A 96 -16.25 -36.35 26.67
N TYR A 97 -15.09 -36.50 26.02
CA TYR A 97 -13.81 -36.74 26.71
C TYR A 97 -13.16 -35.45 27.23
N TYR A 98 -13.77 -34.27 26.99
CA TYR A 98 -13.31 -33.00 27.53
C TYR A 98 -14.28 -32.45 28.61
N PRO A 99 -13.79 -32.01 29.79
CA PRO A 99 -12.41 -32.10 30.25
C PRO A 99 -11.98 -33.56 30.53
N PRO A 100 -10.69 -33.90 30.40
CA PRO A 100 -10.14 -35.23 30.70
C PRO A 100 -9.97 -35.42 32.21
N ASP A 101 -11.09 -35.45 32.92
CA ASP A 101 -11.20 -35.51 34.39
C ASP A 101 -11.18 -36.93 34.98
N THR A 102 -11.25 -37.97 34.14
CA THR A 102 -11.09 -39.38 34.55
C THR A 102 -9.90 -40.06 33.86
N PRO A 103 -9.33 -41.13 34.44
CA PRO A 103 -8.25 -41.90 33.82
C PRO A 103 -8.60 -42.41 32.41
N GLU A 104 -9.85 -42.81 32.18
CA GLU A 104 -10.31 -43.33 30.89
C GLU A 104 -10.32 -42.23 29.82
N LYS A 105 -10.78 -41.01 30.17
CA LYS A 105 -10.72 -39.85 29.26
C LYS A 105 -9.28 -39.41 28.99
N GLN A 106 -8.42 -39.44 30.00
CA GLN A 106 -6.99 -39.14 29.87
C GLN A 106 -6.29 -40.15 28.95
N GLU A 107 -6.57 -41.45 29.09
CA GLU A 107 -6.06 -42.50 28.22
C GLU A 107 -6.57 -42.35 26.78
N ALA A 108 -7.87 -42.03 26.60
CA ALA A 108 -8.45 -41.79 25.28
C ALA A 108 -7.83 -40.58 24.56
N LEU A 109 -7.65 -39.46 25.27
CA LEU A 109 -6.98 -38.27 24.75
C LEU A 109 -5.49 -38.54 24.44
N GLY A 110 -4.81 -39.31 25.29
CA GLY A 110 -3.43 -39.76 25.04
C GLY A 110 -3.31 -40.65 23.79
N LYS A 111 -4.25 -41.59 23.59
CA LYS A 111 -4.33 -42.40 22.37
C LYS A 111 -4.54 -41.55 21.13
N PHE A 112 -5.43 -40.56 21.20
CA PHE A 112 -5.67 -39.62 20.10
C PHE A 112 -4.40 -38.86 19.71
N PHE A 113 -3.68 -38.25 20.67
CA PHE A 113 -2.41 -37.57 20.38
C PHE A 113 -1.30 -38.52 19.91
N GLY A 114 -1.35 -39.80 20.29
CA GLY A 114 -0.46 -40.84 19.77
C GLY A 114 -0.76 -41.24 18.32
N GLU A 115 -2.03 -41.32 17.91
CA GLU A 115 -2.42 -41.61 16.52
C GLU A 115 -2.25 -40.38 15.61
N PHE A 116 -2.49 -39.17 16.13
CA PHE A 116 -2.45 -37.89 15.40
C PHE A 116 -1.56 -36.83 16.10
N PRO A 117 -0.23 -37.04 16.24
CA PRO A 117 0.66 -36.01 16.77
C PRO A 117 0.86 -34.87 15.75
N PRO A 118 1.05 -33.60 16.19
CA PRO A 118 1.12 -32.46 15.26
C PRO A 118 2.16 -32.60 14.12
N PRO A 119 3.39 -33.11 14.35
CA PRO A 119 4.38 -33.28 13.27
C PRO A 119 3.93 -34.24 12.17
N LYS A 120 3.12 -35.27 12.49
CA LYS A 120 2.59 -36.22 11.50
C LYS A 120 1.64 -35.53 10.53
N ILE A 121 0.75 -34.69 11.04
CA ILE A 121 -0.22 -33.97 10.21
C ILE A 121 0.45 -32.81 9.48
N ALA A 122 1.37 -32.08 10.10
CA ALA A 122 2.22 -31.08 9.41
C ALA A 122 2.96 -31.68 8.19
N GLY A 123 3.45 -32.93 8.31
CA GLY A 123 4.07 -33.67 7.22
C GLY A 123 3.15 -34.03 6.06
N TYR A 124 1.82 -34.02 6.23
CA TYR A 124 0.84 -34.28 5.17
C TYR A 124 0.33 -33.01 4.47
N VAL A 125 0.56 -31.83 5.06
CA VAL A 125 0.03 -30.57 4.48
C VAL A 125 0.61 -30.25 3.09
N PRO A 126 1.90 -30.49 2.78
CA PRO A 126 2.43 -30.22 1.42
C PRO A 126 1.73 -31.02 0.32
N ASP A 127 1.51 -32.32 0.51
CA ASP A 127 0.80 -33.17 -0.46
C ASP A 127 -0.66 -32.73 -0.62
N TYR A 128 -1.30 -32.34 0.49
CA TYR A 128 -2.65 -31.80 0.46
C TYR A 128 -2.75 -30.46 -0.30
N VAL A 129 -1.73 -29.60 -0.21
CA VAL A 129 -1.65 -28.35 -0.99
C VAL A 129 -1.62 -28.62 -2.49
N GLU A 130 -0.89 -29.64 -2.96
CA GLU A 130 -0.94 -30.03 -4.37
C GLU A 130 -2.34 -30.56 -4.76
N GLY A 131 -3.01 -31.27 -3.86
CA GLY A 131 -4.43 -31.64 -4.00
C GLY A 131 -5.35 -30.42 -4.16
N VAL A 132 -5.16 -29.36 -3.38
CA VAL A 132 -5.91 -28.10 -3.48
C VAL A 132 -5.65 -27.40 -4.81
N LYS A 133 -4.39 -27.31 -5.27
CA LYS A 133 -4.03 -26.72 -6.57
C LYS A 133 -4.66 -27.48 -7.74
N ALA A 134 -4.64 -28.82 -7.69
CA ALA A 134 -5.26 -29.66 -8.72
C ALA A 134 -6.80 -29.52 -8.74
N HIS A 135 -7.43 -29.47 -7.57
CA HIS A 135 -8.88 -29.29 -7.43
C HIS A 135 -9.35 -27.86 -7.75
N SER A 136 -8.51 -26.83 -7.56
CA SER A 136 -8.86 -25.44 -7.83
C SER A 136 -7.69 -24.65 -8.42
N PRO A 137 -7.41 -24.79 -9.73
CA PRO A 137 -6.25 -24.19 -10.39
C PRO A 137 -6.18 -22.66 -10.37
N ALA A 138 -7.30 -21.98 -10.09
CA ALA A 138 -7.33 -20.52 -9.91
C ALA A 138 -6.72 -20.05 -8.58
N VAL A 139 -6.53 -20.97 -7.61
CA VAL A 139 -5.90 -20.68 -6.31
C VAL A 139 -4.40 -20.49 -6.53
N SER A 140 -3.97 -19.24 -6.44
CA SER A 140 -2.55 -18.83 -6.57
C SER A 140 -1.88 -18.55 -5.24
N LYS A 141 -2.68 -18.43 -4.15
CA LYS A 141 -2.26 -17.91 -2.85
C LYS A 141 -2.93 -18.68 -1.72
N LEU A 142 -2.14 -19.17 -0.76
CA LEU A 142 -2.59 -20.06 0.32
C LEU A 142 -2.23 -19.51 1.70
N ALA A 143 -3.20 -19.49 2.61
CA ALA A 143 -3.02 -19.28 4.05
C ALA A 143 -3.33 -20.57 4.82
N LEU A 144 -2.77 -20.69 6.03
CA LEU A 144 -3.02 -21.81 6.94
C LEU A 144 -3.56 -21.30 8.27
N LEU A 145 -4.70 -21.84 8.70
CA LEU A 145 -5.32 -21.54 9.99
C LEU A 145 -5.45 -22.82 10.80
N GLY A 146 -5.14 -22.76 12.10
CA GLY A 146 -5.28 -23.90 13.01
C GLY A 146 -5.88 -23.53 14.35
N TYR A 147 -6.70 -24.43 14.87
CA TYR A 147 -7.40 -24.29 16.15
C TYR A 147 -6.86 -25.29 17.17
N CYS A 148 -6.68 -24.92 18.45
CA CYS A 148 -6.24 -25.87 19.49
C CYS A 148 -4.90 -26.54 19.09
N TRP A 149 -4.83 -27.87 19.12
CA TRP A 149 -3.74 -28.70 18.62
C TRP A 149 -3.37 -28.39 17.15
N GLY A 150 -4.32 -27.92 16.35
CA GLY A 150 -4.09 -27.47 14.98
C GLY A 150 -3.21 -26.23 14.88
N GLY A 151 -3.16 -25.38 15.92
CA GLY A 151 -2.22 -24.25 15.97
C GLY A 151 -0.75 -24.70 15.95
N LYS A 152 -0.43 -25.77 16.71
CA LYS A 152 0.91 -26.39 16.67
C LYS A 152 1.23 -26.97 15.28
N VAL A 153 0.23 -27.53 14.59
CA VAL A 153 0.39 -27.98 13.19
C VAL A 153 0.73 -26.81 12.28
N VAL A 154 0.06 -25.67 12.41
CA VAL A 154 0.34 -24.47 11.60
C VAL A 154 1.79 -24.03 11.81
N ALA A 155 2.21 -23.83 13.06
CA ALA A 155 3.55 -23.35 13.38
C ALA A 155 4.65 -24.26 12.83
N LEU A 156 4.52 -25.58 13.01
CA LEU A 156 5.44 -26.56 12.42
C LEU A 156 5.44 -26.55 10.88
N THR A 157 4.26 -26.41 10.26
CA THR A 157 4.12 -26.42 8.79
C THR A 157 4.75 -25.18 8.16
N VAL A 158 4.50 -23.98 8.70
CA VAL A 158 4.98 -22.72 8.12
C VAL A 158 6.44 -22.41 8.48
N LYS A 159 7.00 -23.10 9.48
CA LYS A 159 8.44 -23.15 9.78
C LYS A 159 9.22 -24.09 8.85
N ALA A 160 8.56 -25.07 8.24
CA ALA A 160 9.23 -26.07 7.41
C ALA A 160 9.77 -25.45 6.10
N PRO A 161 10.93 -25.91 5.57
CA PRO A 161 11.43 -25.48 4.26
C PRO A 161 10.47 -25.75 3.08
N THR A 162 9.51 -26.66 3.26
CA THR A 162 8.45 -27.01 2.31
C THR A 162 7.20 -26.14 2.45
N ASN A 163 7.25 -25.04 3.21
CA ASN A 163 6.11 -24.15 3.41
C ASN A 163 5.60 -23.56 2.07
N ALA A 164 4.34 -23.81 1.76
CA ALA A 164 3.64 -23.29 0.58
C ALA A 164 2.64 -22.15 0.91
N PHE A 165 2.54 -21.75 2.19
CA PHE A 165 1.63 -20.72 2.67
C PHE A 165 2.37 -19.39 2.80
N ALA A 166 1.70 -18.26 2.54
CA ALA A 166 2.28 -16.93 2.75
C ALA A 166 1.62 -16.12 3.87
N ALA A 167 0.70 -16.74 4.63
CA ALA A 167 0.30 -16.31 5.97
C ALA A 167 -0.12 -17.53 6.81
N GLY A 168 0.17 -17.50 8.12
CA GLY A 168 -0.25 -18.51 9.09
C GLY A 168 -1.03 -17.89 10.25
N ALA A 169 -1.97 -18.61 10.85
CA ALA A 169 -2.64 -18.20 12.07
C ALA A 169 -2.96 -19.38 13.00
N SER A 170 -2.85 -19.15 14.30
CA SER A 170 -3.25 -20.08 15.35
C SER A 170 -4.28 -19.42 16.26
N ALA A 171 -5.43 -20.06 16.43
CA ALA A 171 -6.47 -19.66 17.38
C ALA A 171 -6.51 -20.64 18.55
N HIS A 172 -6.51 -20.08 19.77
CA HIS A 172 -6.38 -20.77 21.06
C HIS A 172 -5.44 -21.99 20.96
N PRO A 173 -4.13 -21.77 20.67
CA PRO A 173 -3.19 -22.85 20.37
C PRO A 173 -2.87 -23.73 21.58
N ALA A 174 -2.92 -25.05 21.39
CA ALA A 174 -2.37 -25.99 22.37
C ALA A 174 -0.85 -26.15 22.14
N MET A 175 -0.10 -26.42 23.22
CA MET A 175 1.35 -26.64 23.17
C MET A 175 2.14 -25.43 22.61
N VAL A 176 1.80 -24.21 23.06
CA VAL A 176 2.56 -22.99 22.74
C VAL A 176 4.02 -23.18 23.19
N ASP A 177 4.92 -23.22 22.23
CA ASP A 177 6.35 -23.33 22.44
C ASP A 177 7.02 -22.10 21.82
N PRO A 178 7.67 -21.21 22.60
CA PRO A 178 8.36 -20.05 22.06
C PRO A 178 9.41 -20.37 20.98
N ALA A 179 9.96 -21.58 20.98
CA ALA A 179 10.91 -22.03 19.95
C ALA A 179 10.24 -22.24 18.58
N ASP A 180 8.92 -22.41 18.48
CA ASP A 180 8.21 -22.52 17.21
C ASP A 180 8.23 -21.19 16.43
N ALA A 181 8.18 -20.05 17.12
CA ALA A 181 8.23 -18.71 16.52
C ALA A 181 9.60 -18.38 15.89
N GLU A 182 10.68 -19.00 16.40
CA GLU A 182 12.03 -18.79 15.90
C GLU A 182 12.18 -19.32 14.47
N GLY A 183 12.59 -18.46 13.54
CA GLY A 183 12.82 -18.85 12.14
C GLY A 183 11.57 -18.93 11.27
N LEU A 184 10.39 -18.50 11.76
CA LEU A 184 9.25 -18.25 10.88
C LEU A 184 9.60 -17.17 9.84
N THR A 185 9.17 -17.37 8.59
CA THR A 185 9.50 -16.51 7.44
C THR A 185 8.30 -15.76 6.86
N ILE A 186 7.08 -16.16 7.23
CA ILE A 186 5.82 -15.57 6.76
C ILE A 186 5.07 -14.89 7.90
N PRO A 187 4.17 -13.93 7.62
CA PRO A 187 3.33 -13.33 8.64
C PRO A 187 2.55 -14.37 9.46
N PHE A 188 2.51 -14.18 10.79
CA PHE A 188 1.88 -15.12 11.72
C PHE A 188 0.94 -14.44 12.72
N ALA A 189 -0.27 -14.97 12.92
CA ALA A 189 -1.18 -14.56 13.98
C ALA A 189 -1.29 -15.61 15.09
N LEU A 190 -1.40 -15.17 16.34
CA LEU A 190 -1.66 -16.02 17.51
C LEU A 190 -2.75 -15.37 18.36
N LEU A 191 -3.95 -15.94 18.34
CA LEU A 191 -5.09 -15.50 19.16
C LEU A 191 -5.23 -16.45 20.35
N ALA A 192 -4.55 -16.16 21.46
CA ALA A 192 -4.66 -16.92 22.71
C ALA A 192 -6.01 -16.66 23.40
N SER A 193 -6.40 -17.53 24.31
CA SER A 193 -7.50 -17.38 25.26
C SER A 193 -6.94 -17.15 26.68
N GLY A 194 -7.78 -17.17 27.71
CA GLY A 194 -7.33 -17.16 29.11
C GLY A 194 -6.70 -18.46 29.63
N ASP A 195 -6.65 -19.53 28.82
CA ASP A 195 -6.20 -20.87 29.23
C ASP A 195 -4.73 -21.18 28.84
N GLU A 196 -4.14 -20.47 27.86
CA GLU A 196 -2.72 -20.61 27.51
C GLU A 196 -1.81 -19.84 28.48
N THR A 197 -0.60 -20.35 28.73
CA THR A 197 0.39 -19.74 29.64
C THR A 197 0.85 -18.36 29.12
N PRO A 198 0.57 -17.25 29.83
CA PRO A 198 0.87 -15.90 29.35
C PRO A 198 2.36 -15.65 29.08
N GLU A 199 3.25 -16.24 29.89
CA GLU A 199 4.69 -16.16 29.72
C GLU A 199 5.16 -16.80 28.40
N ASP A 200 4.52 -17.89 27.97
CA ASP A 200 4.92 -18.60 26.75
C ASP A 200 4.31 -17.95 25.50
N VAL A 201 3.08 -17.43 25.58
CA VAL A 201 2.51 -16.54 24.54
C VAL A 201 3.39 -15.30 24.34
N LYS A 202 3.84 -14.66 25.43
CA LYS A 202 4.70 -13.48 25.38
C LYS A 202 6.09 -13.78 24.79
N LYS A 203 6.74 -14.88 25.20
CA LYS A 203 8.03 -15.29 24.60
C LYS A 203 7.87 -15.68 23.13
N PHE A 204 6.75 -16.30 22.75
CA PHE A 204 6.43 -16.60 21.36
C PHE A 204 6.37 -15.31 20.53
N GLU A 205 5.64 -14.29 21.00
CA GLU A 205 5.61 -12.96 20.37
C GLU A 205 7.01 -12.33 20.28
N GLU A 206 7.76 -12.32 21.38
CA GLU A 206 9.13 -11.79 21.43
C GLU A 206 10.06 -12.48 20.41
N ASN A 207 9.83 -13.76 20.11
CA ASN A 207 10.60 -14.53 19.13
C ASN A 207 10.16 -14.30 17.66
N LEU A 208 8.96 -13.79 17.38
CA LEU A 208 8.51 -13.50 16.01
C LEU A 208 9.31 -12.33 15.40
N LYS A 209 10.01 -12.59 14.29
CA LYS A 209 10.74 -11.58 13.49
C LYS A 209 10.03 -11.22 12.17
N VAL A 210 8.82 -11.72 12.01
CA VAL A 210 7.90 -11.51 10.88
C VAL A 210 6.79 -10.53 11.28
N PRO A 211 6.04 -9.94 10.33
CA PRO A 211 4.81 -9.22 10.66
C PRO A 211 3.84 -10.14 11.39
N HIS A 212 3.31 -9.71 12.54
CA HIS A 212 2.47 -10.57 13.37
C HIS A 212 1.31 -9.83 14.02
N HIS A 213 0.37 -10.61 14.54
CA HIS A 213 -0.68 -10.16 15.46
C HIS A 213 -0.78 -11.19 16.59
N VAL A 214 -0.32 -10.85 17.79
CA VAL A 214 -0.49 -11.68 18.98
C VAL A 214 -1.47 -10.99 19.91
N GLU A 215 -2.48 -11.72 20.37
CA GLU A 215 -3.53 -11.18 21.21
C GLU A 215 -4.08 -12.26 22.15
N THR A 216 -4.35 -11.90 23.41
CA THR A 216 -4.92 -12.80 24.42
C THR A 216 -6.36 -12.39 24.74
N PHE A 217 -7.30 -13.25 24.40
CA PHE A 217 -8.72 -13.15 24.72
C PHE A 217 -8.94 -13.69 26.14
N ALA A 218 -8.47 -12.92 27.12
CA ALA A 218 -8.22 -13.40 28.49
C ALA A 218 -9.47 -13.88 29.28
N ASP A 219 -10.68 -13.55 28.84
CA ASP A 219 -11.94 -14.02 29.43
C ASP A 219 -12.59 -15.17 28.63
N GLN A 220 -11.91 -15.70 27.61
CA GLN A 220 -12.38 -16.80 26.76
C GLN A 220 -11.66 -18.12 27.07
N ILE A 221 -12.38 -19.23 26.95
CA ILE A 221 -11.85 -20.59 27.16
C ILE A 221 -11.11 -21.13 25.94
N HIS A 222 -10.19 -22.07 26.12
CA HIS A 222 -9.54 -22.77 25.03
C HIS A 222 -10.58 -23.47 24.13
N GLY A 223 -10.55 -23.23 22.81
CA GLY A 223 -11.61 -23.72 21.91
C GLY A 223 -12.73 -22.71 21.62
N TRP A 224 -12.64 -21.47 22.12
CA TRP A 224 -13.70 -20.46 21.96
C TRP A 224 -14.00 -20.04 20.52
N MET A 225 -13.13 -20.31 19.53
CA MET A 225 -13.40 -20.08 18.10
C MET A 225 -13.87 -21.33 17.36
N ALA A 226 -13.91 -22.49 18.03
CA ALA A 226 -14.13 -23.79 17.42
C ALA A 226 -15.18 -24.59 18.23
N ALA A 227 -15.01 -25.92 18.36
CA ALA A 227 -16.08 -26.81 18.85
C ALA A 227 -16.57 -26.52 20.29
N ARG A 228 -15.73 -25.87 21.13
CA ARG A 228 -16.07 -25.54 22.52
C ARG A 228 -16.75 -24.18 22.69
N SER A 229 -17.03 -23.46 21.61
CA SER A 229 -17.66 -22.14 21.70
C SER A 229 -19.14 -22.21 22.12
N ASP A 230 -19.48 -21.58 23.25
CA ASP A 230 -20.86 -21.39 23.71
C ASP A 230 -21.47 -20.15 23.05
N LEU A 231 -22.07 -20.34 21.88
CA LEU A 231 -22.69 -19.26 21.11
C LEU A 231 -24.06 -18.81 21.67
N GLU A 232 -24.57 -19.40 22.75
CA GLU A 232 -25.73 -18.86 23.48
C GLU A 232 -25.32 -17.82 24.53
N ASN A 233 -24.07 -17.85 24.99
CA ASN A 233 -23.50 -16.80 25.81
C ASN A 233 -23.09 -15.61 24.94
N GLU A 234 -23.82 -14.50 25.04
CA GLU A 234 -23.58 -13.29 24.25
C GLU A 234 -22.14 -12.74 24.38
N ARG A 235 -21.44 -12.96 25.50
CA ARG A 235 -20.02 -12.57 25.63
C ARG A 235 -19.11 -13.43 24.77
N VAL A 236 -19.30 -14.76 24.82
CA VAL A 236 -18.52 -15.73 24.04
C VAL A 236 -18.83 -15.58 22.54
N LYS A 237 -20.09 -15.36 22.19
CA LYS A 237 -20.53 -15.06 20.82
C LYS A 237 -19.94 -13.76 20.27
N ALA A 238 -19.91 -12.68 21.06
CA ALA A 238 -19.29 -11.42 20.66
C ALA A 238 -17.78 -11.54 20.49
N GLU A 239 -17.10 -12.30 21.36
CA GLU A 239 -15.67 -12.57 21.18
C GLU A 239 -15.43 -13.51 19.99
N TYR A 240 -16.23 -14.56 19.78
CA TYR A 240 -16.23 -15.44 18.58
C TYR A 240 -16.25 -14.59 17.30
N GLU A 241 -17.22 -13.68 17.19
CA GLU A 241 -17.31 -12.68 16.11
C GLU A 241 -16.02 -11.86 16.00
N ARG A 242 -15.52 -11.32 17.12
CA ARG A 242 -14.27 -10.53 17.16
C ARG A 242 -13.05 -11.33 16.70
N GLY A 243 -12.95 -12.61 17.04
CA GLY A 243 -11.88 -13.51 16.62
C GLY A 243 -11.85 -13.74 15.12
N TYR A 244 -12.99 -14.11 14.53
CA TYR A 244 -13.08 -14.31 13.07
C TYR A 244 -12.85 -13.02 12.30
N LYS A 245 -13.33 -11.89 12.82
CA LYS A 245 -12.97 -10.55 12.37
C LYS A 245 -11.45 -10.31 12.42
N THR A 246 -10.78 -10.62 13.54
CA THR A 246 -9.32 -10.47 13.67
C THR A 246 -8.58 -11.35 12.66
N LEU A 247 -9.03 -12.57 12.40
CA LEU A 247 -8.47 -13.45 11.37
C LEU A 247 -8.68 -12.92 9.94
N LEU A 248 -9.88 -12.42 9.63
CA LEU A 248 -10.18 -11.78 8.34
C LEU A 248 -9.33 -10.52 8.14
N GLU A 249 -9.21 -9.66 9.16
CA GLU A 249 -8.36 -8.47 9.14
C GLU A 249 -6.88 -8.85 8.98
N PHE A 250 -6.42 -9.91 9.64
CA PHE A 250 -5.04 -10.40 9.53
C PHE A 250 -4.73 -10.98 8.13
N PHE A 251 -5.50 -11.95 7.65
CA PHE A 251 -5.30 -12.54 6.31
C PHE A 251 -5.54 -11.52 5.20
N GLY A 252 -6.53 -10.63 5.39
CA GLY A 252 -6.79 -9.48 4.55
C GLY A 252 -5.61 -8.52 4.49
N LYS A 253 -4.95 -8.20 5.61
CA LYS A 253 -3.78 -7.29 5.67
C LYS A 253 -2.50 -7.90 5.10
N HIS A 254 -2.22 -9.18 5.41
CA HIS A 254 -0.95 -9.83 5.13
C HIS A 254 -0.93 -10.58 3.81
N ARG A 255 -1.15 -9.82 2.73
CA ARG A 255 -1.33 -10.38 1.39
C ARG A 255 -0.05 -10.99 0.87
N PHE A 256 -0.15 -12.30 0.67
CA PHE A 256 0.77 -13.19 -0.01
C PHE A 256 1.60 -12.45 -1.07
N LYS A 257 2.89 -12.25 -0.76
CA LYS A 257 3.89 -11.89 -1.77
C LYS A 257 4.02 -13.06 -2.74
N ALA A 258 3.93 -12.77 -4.03
CA ALA A 258 4.49 -13.67 -5.03
C ALA A 258 5.94 -13.25 -5.25
N GLU A 259 6.90 -14.12 -4.90
CA GLU A 259 8.23 -14.05 -5.50
C GLU A 259 8.17 -14.66 -6.90
N ALA A 260 8.85 -14.05 -7.88
CA ALA A 260 9.06 -14.61 -9.21
C ALA A 260 10.51 -14.33 -9.69
N ILE A 261 11.15 -15.34 -10.29
CA ILE A 261 12.61 -15.55 -10.33
C ILE A 261 13.04 -15.97 -11.75
N SER A 262 14.10 -15.43 -12.40
CA SER A 262 14.99 -14.31 -12.02
C SER A 262 15.31 -13.41 -13.25
N LEU A 263 16.47 -13.29 -13.92
CA LEU A 263 17.82 -13.90 -13.81
C LEU A 263 18.89 -12.96 -14.44
N HIS A 264 20.14 -13.08 -13.98
CA HIS A 264 21.40 -12.61 -14.60
C HIS A 264 21.70 -11.09 -14.63
N LEU A 265 22.32 -10.57 -13.56
CA LEU A 265 23.75 -10.19 -13.59
C LEU A 265 24.30 -9.83 -12.19
N LEU A 266 25.60 -10.10 -12.00
CA LEU A 266 26.47 -9.69 -10.88
C LEU A 266 26.26 -10.33 -9.50
N THR A 267 27.11 -11.32 -9.23
CA THR A 267 27.50 -11.81 -7.91
C THR A 267 28.49 -10.88 -7.19
N SER A 268 28.27 -10.56 -5.92
CA SER A 268 29.33 -10.45 -4.88
C SER A 268 28.72 -10.27 -3.48
N HIS A 269 29.51 -10.50 -2.42
CA HIS A 269 29.07 -10.51 -1.02
C HIS A 269 28.90 -9.10 -0.42
N ASP A 270 27.88 -8.90 0.44
CA ASP A 270 28.05 -8.63 1.89
C ASP A 270 26.70 -8.36 2.61
N LYS A 271 26.69 -8.48 3.95
CA LYS A 271 25.58 -8.06 4.85
C LYS A 271 25.93 -6.71 5.53
N PRO A 272 25.03 -6.07 6.28
CA PRO A 272 23.72 -5.49 5.91
C PRO A 272 23.64 -3.98 6.27
N ALA A 273 22.79 -3.18 5.63
CA ALA A 273 22.62 -1.76 6.01
C ALA A 273 21.19 -1.20 5.87
N MET A 274 20.66 -0.74 7.01
CA MET A 274 19.64 0.31 7.27
C MET A 274 18.32 0.40 6.48
N ALA A 275 17.29 0.91 7.17
CA ALA A 275 15.98 1.22 6.61
C ALA A 275 16.04 2.53 5.80
N HIS A 276 16.25 2.42 4.49
CA HIS A 276 16.26 3.57 3.59
C HIS A 276 14.84 4.02 3.20
N PRO A 277 14.57 5.34 3.09
CA PRO A 277 13.30 5.86 2.60
C PRO A 277 13.09 5.45 1.13
N ASN A 278 11.86 5.16 0.75
CA ASN A 278 11.54 4.82 -0.65
C ASN A 278 11.13 6.11 -1.39
N VAL A 279 12.00 6.57 -2.30
CA VAL A 279 11.85 7.82 -3.05
C VAL A 279 11.49 7.49 -4.48
N PHE A 280 10.49 8.17 -5.05
CA PHE A 280 10.00 7.92 -6.39
C PHE A 280 9.60 9.23 -7.11
N LEU A 281 9.75 9.23 -8.42
CA LEU A 281 9.40 10.34 -9.29
C LEU A 281 8.68 9.78 -10.52
N TRP A 282 7.35 9.89 -10.56
CA TRP A 282 6.52 9.32 -11.63
C TRP A 282 6.05 10.40 -12.58
N ALA A 283 6.07 10.13 -13.89
CA ALA A 283 5.56 11.00 -14.93
C ALA A 283 4.52 10.25 -15.78
N LEU A 284 3.35 10.85 -16.02
CA LEU A 284 2.31 10.31 -16.90
C LEU A 284 1.98 11.33 -17.99
N ASP A 285 2.18 10.94 -19.25
CA ASP A 285 1.82 11.74 -20.42
C ASP A 285 0.35 11.51 -20.78
N THR A 286 -0.44 12.58 -20.77
CA THR A 286 -1.89 12.57 -21.02
C THR A 286 -2.28 12.98 -22.44
N ARG A 287 -1.31 13.37 -23.28
CA ARG A 287 -1.56 13.95 -24.61
C ARG A 287 -2.19 12.93 -25.57
N SER A 288 -1.74 11.69 -25.51
CA SER A 288 -2.22 10.56 -26.32
C SER A 288 -3.41 9.82 -25.72
N LEU A 289 -3.71 10.01 -24.42
CA LEU A 289 -4.74 9.23 -23.71
C LEU A 289 -6.15 9.65 -24.14
N TRP A 290 -7.02 8.68 -24.45
CA TRP A 290 -8.41 8.90 -24.90
C TRP A 290 -8.53 9.92 -26.05
N PRO A 291 -7.98 9.62 -27.25
CA PRO A 291 -7.99 10.55 -28.39
C PRO A 291 -9.40 10.85 -28.92
N GLU A 292 -10.39 9.98 -28.65
CA GLU A 292 -11.79 10.14 -29.03
C GLU A 292 -12.54 11.18 -28.18
N ALA A 293 -11.99 11.55 -27.01
CA ALA A 293 -12.57 12.53 -26.11
C ALA A 293 -12.20 13.96 -26.56
N SER A 294 -13.06 14.55 -27.41
CA SER A 294 -12.89 15.92 -27.92
C SER A 294 -13.27 17.00 -26.89
N ASN A 295 -14.15 16.69 -25.94
CA ASN A 295 -14.65 17.59 -24.90
C ASN A 295 -14.63 16.89 -23.53
N THR A 296 -14.60 17.65 -22.43
CA THR A 296 -14.62 17.08 -21.06
C THR A 296 -15.82 16.18 -20.80
N LYS A 297 -17.00 16.52 -21.34
CA LYS A 297 -18.23 15.72 -21.25
C LYS A 297 -18.14 14.34 -21.93
N ASP A 298 -17.12 14.11 -22.75
CA ASP A 298 -16.91 12.85 -23.45
C ASP A 298 -16.07 11.87 -22.60
N LEU A 299 -15.37 12.35 -21.56
CA LEU A 299 -14.54 11.53 -20.67
C LEU A 299 -15.32 10.45 -19.88
N PRO A 300 -16.55 10.66 -19.38
CA PRO A 300 -17.33 9.59 -18.74
C PRO A 300 -17.60 8.39 -19.66
N LYS A 301 -17.52 8.57 -20.98
CA LYS A 301 -17.63 7.48 -21.97
C LYS A 301 -16.28 6.84 -22.27
N TYR A 302 -15.25 7.63 -22.56
CA TYR A 302 -13.97 7.10 -23.08
C TYR A 302 -12.92 6.82 -21.99
N ALA A 303 -12.98 7.53 -20.87
CA ALA A 303 -12.09 7.39 -19.71
C ALA A 303 -12.80 6.74 -18.50
N GLN A 304 -13.89 6.00 -18.73
CA GLN A 304 -14.73 5.40 -17.68
C GLN A 304 -13.91 4.57 -16.68
N ARG A 305 -12.98 3.75 -17.18
CA ARG A 305 -12.07 2.92 -16.38
C ARG A 305 -11.29 3.76 -15.36
N ALA A 306 -10.64 4.83 -15.82
CA ALA A 306 -9.89 5.75 -14.97
C ALA A 306 -10.78 6.55 -14.00
N LEU A 307 -11.94 7.03 -14.46
CA LEU A 307 -12.89 7.79 -13.63
C LEU A 307 -13.48 6.94 -12.49
N ALA A 308 -13.70 5.64 -12.70
CA ALA A 308 -14.23 4.73 -11.68
C ALA A 308 -13.29 4.53 -10.47
N LEU A 309 -12.00 4.90 -10.61
CA LEU A 309 -10.99 4.85 -9.56
C LEU A 309 -10.98 6.10 -8.65
N LEU A 310 -11.68 7.17 -9.06
CA LEU A 310 -11.79 8.44 -8.32
C LEU A 310 -13.07 8.48 -7.47
N SER A 311 -13.06 9.26 -6.39
CA SER A 311 -14.28 9.55 -5.61
C SER A 311 -15.29 10.38 -6.43
N PRO A 312 -16.59 10.41 -6.06
CA PRO A 312 -17.57 11.27 -6.73
C PRO A 312 -17.17 12.76 -6.75
N GLU A 313 -16.54 13.25 -5.68
CA GLU A 313 -16.06 14.62 -5.54
C GLU A 313 -14.87 14.91 -6.48
N GLU A 314 -13.95 13.95 -6.62
CA GLU A 314 -12.84 14.04 -7.55
C GLU A 314 -13.30 13.93 -9.01
N GLN A 315 -14.25 13.03 -9.32
CA GLN A 315 -14.88 12.95 -10.64
C GLN A 315 -15.55 14.28 -10.99
N ALA A 316 -16.30 14.90 -10.07
CA ALA A 316 -16.85 16.24 -10.27
C ALA A 316 -15.75 17.31 -10.44
N ALA A 317 -14.65 17.21 -9.69
CA ALA A 317 -13.51 18.12 -9.81
C ALA A 317 -12.74 17.98 -11.14
N VAL A 318 -12.74 16.79 -11.76
CA VAL A 318 -12.23 16.54 -13.12
C VAL A 318 -13.19 17.08 -14.17
N LEU A 319 -14.48 16.78 -14.05
CA LEU A 319 -15.48 17.06 -15.09
C LEU A 319 -15.92 18.54 -15.16
N LYS A 320 -15.55 19.38 -14.18
CA LYS A 320 -15.78 20.84 -14.21
C LYS A 320 -14.88 21.59 -15.20
N TYR A 321 -13.78 21.01 -15.67
CA TYR A 321 -12.83 21.70 -16.55
C TYR A 321 -13.42 21.92 -17.94
N TYR A 322 -13.31 23.13 -18.47
CA TYR A 322 -13.86 23.47 -19.79
C TYR A 322 -13.13 22.75 -20.95
N PHE A 323 -11.79 22.72 -20.90
CA PHE A 323 -10.98 22.04 -21.91
C PHE A 323 -10.64 20.61 -21.49
N VAL A 324 -10.81 19.66 -22.41
CA VAL A 324 -10.58 18.23 -22.14
C VAL A 324 -9.12 17.94 -21.74
N LYS A 325 -8.14 18.67 -22.27
CA LYS A 325 -6.73 18.53 -21.88
C LYS A 325 -6.49 18.81 -20.39
N ASP A 326 -7.19 19.78 -19.81
CA ASP A 326 -7.02 20.16 -18.41
C ASP A 326 -7.76 19.16 -17.51
N ALA A 327 -8.90 18.63 -17.99
CA ALA A 327 -9.58 17.51 -17.34
C ALA A 327 -8.72 16.23 -17.33
N LYS A 328 -8.02 15.90 -18.43
CA LYS A 328 -7.08 14.76 -18.51
C LYS A 328 -5.92 14.92 -17.52
N LEU A 329 -5.33 16.11 -17.41
CA LEU A 329 -4.31 16.42 -16.38
C LEU A 329 -4.86 16.27 -14.96
N SER A 330 -6.08 16.76 -14.70
CA SER A 330 -6.73 16.64 -13.38
C SER A 330 -7.01 15.18 -13.01
N LEU A 331 -7.47 14.37 -13.96
CA LEU A 331 -7.72 12.93 -13.81
C LEU A 331 -6.45 12.15 -13.50
N ALA A 332 -5.39 12.35 -14.29
CA ALA A 332 -4.08 11.77 -14.06
C ALA A 332 -3.48 12.20 -12.70
N SER A 333 -3.62 13.47 -12.31
CA SER A 333 -3.17 13.96 -11.00
C SER A 333 -3.88 13.26 -9.84
N ALA A 334 -5.21 13.10 -9.90
CA ALA A 334 -5.97 12.37 -8.89
C ALA A 334 -5.56 10.90 -8.83
N LEU A 335 -5.47 10.24 -9.99
CA LEU A 335 -5.08 8.84 -10.12
C LEU A 335 -3.69 8.57 -9.53
N LEU A 336 -2.67 9.36 -9.89
CA LEU A 336 -1.30 9.16 -9.40
C LEU A 336 -1.19 9.37 -7.88
N LYS A 337 -1.87 10.37 -7.32
CA LYS A 337 -1.88 10.59 -5.86
C LYS A 337 -2.51 9.41 -5.12
N ARG A 338 -3.68 8.95 -5.57
CA ARG A 338 -4.35 7.77 -5.00
C ARG A 338 -3.48 6.53 -5.10
N LEU A 339 -2.87 6.31 -6.27
CA LEU A 339 -1.93 5.23 -6.50
C LEU A 339 -0.72 5.29 -5.55
N ALA A 340 -0.10 6.45 -5.37
CA ALA A 340 1.03 6.60 -4.45
C ALA A 340 0.64 6.35 -3.00
N ILE A 341 -0.43 7.00 -2.52
CA ILE A 341 -0.96 6.81 -1.17
C ILE A 341 -1.26 5.32 -0.96
N SER A 342 -2.06 4.72 -1.82
CA SER A 342 -2.50 3.33 -1.68
C SER A 342 -1.34 2.32 -1.78
N ARG A 343 -0.42 2.50 -2.75
CA ARG A 343 0.75 1.64 -2.95
C ARG A 343 1.69 1.65 -1.73
N TYR A 344 2.00 2.83 -1.20
CA TYR A 344 3.02 3.00 -0.16
C TYR A 344 2.47 2.94 1.27
N THR A 345 1.36 3.62 1.57
CA THR A 345 0.78 3.63 2.92
C THR A 345 -0.17 2.45 3.17
N ARG A 346 -0.50 1.69 2.12
CA ARG A 346 -1.41 0.53 2.17
C ARG A 346 -2.82 0.90 2.63
N VAL A 347 -3.19 2.17 2.49
CA VAL A 347 -4.57 2.62 2.66
C VAL A 347 -5.38 2.20 1.43
N PRO A 348 -6.61 1.68 1.62
CA PRO A 348 -7.49 1.34 0.52
C PRO A 348 -7.63 2.51 -0.47
N PHE A 349 -7.52 2.24 -1.77
CA PHE A 349 -7.45 3.19 -2.88
C PHE A 349 -8.64 4.18 -2.97
N ARG A 350 -9.88 3.77 -2.68
CA ARG A 350 -11.05 4.68 -2.56
C ARG A 350 -10.91 5.61 -1.37
N SER A 351 -10.28 5.14 -0.31
CA SER A 351 -9.94 5.88 0.91
C SER A 351 -8.62 6.66 0.81
N ALA A 352 -7.83 6.46 -0.25
CA ALA A 352 -6.49 7.02 -0.47
C ALA A 352 -6.55 8.49 -0.94
N THR A 353 -7.42 9.29 -0.33
CA THR A 353 -7.70 10.67 -0.71
C THR A 353 -6.72 11.63 -0.05
N ALA A 354 -6.11 12.50 -0.84
CA ALA A 354 -5.28 13.59 -0.33
C ALA A 354 -6.17 14.70 0.27
N VAL A 355 -5.88 15.09 1.51
CA VAL A 355 -6.48 16.28 2.14
C VAL A 355 -5.63 17.52 1.85
N ARG A 356 -6.12 18.71 2.20
CA ARG A 356 -5.32 19.95 2.13
C ARG A 356 -4.84 20.34 3.52
N ASP A 357 -3.56 20.66 3.64
CA ASP A 357 -3.00 21.24 4.87
C ASP A 357 -3.47 22.70 5.07
N ALA A 358 -3.04 23.32 6.18
CA ALA A 358 -3.36 24.72 6.49
C ALA A 358 -2.84 25.74 5.44
N ARG A 359 -1.87 25.35 4.60
CA ARG A 359 -1.31 26.14 3.48
C ARG A 359 -1.91 25.76 2.12
N THR A 360 -2.92 24.88 2.12
CA THR A 360 -3.61 24.31 0.95
C THR A 360 -2.84 23.26 0.15
N LYS A 361 -1.64 22.85 0.56
CA LYS A 361 -0.86 21.78 -0.08
C LYS A 361 -1.59 20.45 0.07
N PRO A 362 -1.74 19.65 -1.01
CA PRO A 362 -2.22 18.27 -0.90
C PRO A 362 -1.25 17.42 -0.08
N VAL A 363 -1.75 16.79 0.99
CA VAL A 363 -1.00 15.93 1.91
C VAL A 363 -1.81 14.65 2.20
N PHE A 364 -1.17 13.63 2.77
CA PHE A 364 -1.85 12.43 3.25
C PHE A 364 -1.49 12.14 4.71
N LEU A 365 -2.49 12.18 5.57
CA LEU A 365 -2.35 11.93 7.01
C LEU A 365 -3.08 10.63 7.37
N LEU A 366 -2.44 9.79 8.18
CA LEU A 366 -3.11 8.68 8.85
C LEU A 366 -4.06 9.21 9.95
N PRO A 367 -5.02 8.40 10.43
CA PRO A 367 -5.87 8.76 11.58
C PRO A 367 -5.10 9.10 12.87
N SER A 368 -3.83 8.65 12.99
CA SER A 368 -2.90 9.02 14.06
C SER A 368 -2.35 10.45 13.95
N GLY A 369 -2.56 11.14 12.81
CA GLY A 369 -1.94 12.42 12.48
C GLY A 369 -0.56 12.32 11.83
N GLU A 370 -0.02 11.11 11.67
CA GLU A 370 1.27 10.88 11.00
C GLU A 370 1.18 11.11 9.48
N GLU A 371 2.25 11.66 8.88
CA GLU A 371 2.44 11.80 7.42
C GLU A 371 3.49 10.80 6.92
N PRO A 372 3.15 9.49 6.76
CA PRO A 372 4.12 8.45 6.38
C PRO A 372 4.56 8.53 4.92
N LEU A 373 3.89 9.33 4.10
CA LEU A 373 4.17 9.55 2.69
C LEU A 373 4.07 11.04 2.40
N LEU A 374 5.23 11.67 2.16
CA LEU A 374 5.27 12.99 1.53
C LEU A 374 5.05 12.82 0.03
N PHE A 375 4.30 13.72 -0.59
CA PHE A 375 4.27 13.86 -2.04
C PHE A 375 4.07 15.32 -2.48
N ASN A 376 4.45 15.60 -3.71
CA ASN A 376 4.16 16.85 -4.39
C ASN A 376 3.86 16.59 -5.87
N VAL A 377 2.86 17.28 -6.40
CA VAL A 377 2.36 17.07 -7.77
C VAL A 377 2.47 18.35 -8.58
N THR A 378 2.90 18.20 -9.83
CA THR A 378 2.97 19.28 -10.80
C THR A 378 2.48 18.79 -12.16
N HIS A 379 2.10 19.72 -13.04
CA HIS A 379 1.70 19.40 -14.41
C HIS A 379 1.86 20.59 -15.34
N GLN A 380 2.35 20.36 -16.56
CA GLN A 380 2.31 21.32 -17.64
C GLN A 380 2.21 20.60 -18.99
N HIS A 381 1.56 21.25 -19.96
CA HIS A 381 1.52 20.81 -21.36
C HIS A 381 1.22 19.32 -21.57
N GLY A 382 0.21 18.80 -20.88
CA GLY A 382 -0.23 17.41 -21.03
C GLY A 382 0.56 16.37 -20.23
N VAL A 383 1.62 16.74 -19.49
CA VAL A 383 2.31 15.82 -18.57
C VAL A 383 1.94 16.13 -17.12
N VAL A 384 1.73 15.08 -16.32
CA VAL A 384 1.64 15.14 -14.86
C VAL A 384 2.85 14.47 -14.24
N VAL A 385 3.46 15.08 -13.23
CA VAL A 385 4.53 14.48 -12.43
C VAL A 385 4.13 14.43 -10.95
N LEU A 386 4.42 13.30 -10.31
CA LEU A 386 4.29 13.09 -8.87
C LEU A 386 5.65 12.69 -8.28
N PHE A 387 6.20 13.56 -7.45
CA PHE A 387 7.38 13.28 -6.61
C PHE A 387 6.90 12.82 -5.24
N GLY A 388 7.45 11.74 -4.69
CA GLY A 388 7.11 11.28 -3.34
C GLY A 388 8.22 10.55 -2.62
N ALA A 389 8.06 10.48 -1.29
CA ALA A 389 8.99 9.81 -0.38
C ALA A 389 8.19 9.12 0.74
N TYR A 390 8.28 7.79 0.80
CA TYR A 390 7.66 6.96 1.84
C TYR A 390 8.64 6.67 2.98
N LYS A 391 8.14 6.81 4.22
CA LYS A 391 8.92 6.84 5.47
C LYS A 391 10.15 7.78 5.38
N PRO A 392 9.95 9.06 5.01
CA PRO A 392 11.03 10.02 4.98
C PRO A 392 11.55 10.29 6.41
N PRO A 393 12.84 10.63 6.57
CA PRO A 393 13.37 11.13 7.84
C PRO A 393 12.60 12.35 8.37
N VAL A 394 12.56 12.51 9.69
CA VAL A 394 11.87 13.62 10.36
C VAL A 394 12.44 14.96 9.90
N GLY A 395 11.58 15.94 9.63
CA GLY A 395 11.96 17.27 9.15
C GLY A 395 12.15 17.40 7.63
N VAL A 396 12.17 16.28 6.90
CA VAL A 396 12.24 16.32 5.42
C VAL A 396 10.98 16.97 4.84
N ALA A 397 11.17 17.79 3.81
CA ALA A 397 10.07 18.33 3.00
C ALA A 397 10.43 18.26 1.52
N ILE A 398 9.45 17.98 0.66
CA ILE A 398 9.68 17.82 -0.79
C ILE A 398 8.75 18.69 -1.64
N GLY A 399 9.28 19.12 -2.78
CA GLY A 399 8.56 19.85 -3.83
C GLY A 399 9.13 19.55 -5.22
N THR A 400 8.29 19.64 -6.25
CA THR A 400 8.70 19.46 -7.64
C THR A 400 7.94 20.43 -8.55
N ASP A 401 8.58 20.82 -9.65
CA ASP A 401 7.91 21.48 -10.75
C ASP A 401 8.36 20.92 -12.11
N ILE A 402 7.49 21.00 -13.12
CA ILE A 402 7.79 20.63 -14.49
C ILE A 402 7.37 21.77 -15.41
N VAL A 403 8.28 22.16 -16.30
CA VAL A 403 8.07 23.24 -17.25
C VAL A 403 8.26 22.74 -18.67
N CYS A 404 7.37 23.16 -19.58
CA CYS A 404 7.53 22.96 -21.02
C CYS A 404 7.87 24.29 -21.70
N PRO A 405 9.16 24.58 -22.00
CA PRO A 405 9.55 25.80 -22.72
C PRO A 405 8.92 25.89 -24.12
N GLY A 406 8.56 24.75 -24.72
CA GLY A 406 7.90 24.68 -26.02
C GLY A 406 6.46 25.20 -26.03
N GLU A 407 5.67 24.95 -24.97
CA GLU A 407 4.21 25.23 -24.94
C GLU A 407 3.85 26.67 -25.30
N ARG A 408 4.65 27.62 -24.82
CA ARG A 408 4.38 29.07 -24.91
C ARG A 408 5.38 29.80 -25.82
N ARG A 409 6.31 29.04 -26.44
CA ARG A 409 7.44 29.54 -27.22
C ARG A 409 7.04 30.64 -28.19
N ASP A 410 6.11 30.38 -29.11
CA ASP A 410 5.71 31.35 -30.14
C ASP A 410 5.14 32.65 -29.57
N ARG A 411 4.34 32.55 -28.49
CA ARG A 411 3.74 33.69 -27.80
C ARG A 411 4.83 34.54 -27.13
N ASP A 412 5.74 33.89 -26.42
CA ASP A 412 6.75 34.57 -25.61
C ASP A 412 7.88 35.14 -26.48
N VAL A 413 8.30 34.40 -27.51
CA VAL A 413 9.19 34.89 -28.57
C VAL A 413 8.57 36.12 -29.24
N LYS A 414 7.29 36.09 -29.60
CA LYS A 414 6.59 37.25 -30.18
C LYS A 414 6.51 38.43 -29.21
N HIS A 415 6.29 38.20 -27.91
CA HIS A 415 6.33 39.27 -26.90
C HIS A 415 7.74 39.88 -26.82
N ILE A 416 8.79 39.07 -26.73
CA ILE A 416 10.18 39.55 -26.63
C ILE A 416 10.58 40.32 -27.90
N GLN A 417 10.17 39.87 -29.08
CA GLN A 417 10.42 40.55 -30.34
C GLN A 417 9.65 41.88 -30.50
N THR A 418 8.48 42.05 -29.86
CA THR A 418 7.63 43.25 -30.03
C THR A 418 7.72 44.24 -28.87
N GLN A 419 7.95 43.77 -27.65
CA GLN A 419 7.98 44.57 -26.41
C GLN A 419 9.36 44.55 -25.71
N GLY A 420 10.27 43.68 -26.16
CA GLY A 420 11.60 43.53 -25.58
C GLY A 420 11.67 42.62 -24.35
N TRP A 421 12.87 42.07 -24.12
CA TRP A 421 13.16 41.21 -22.96
C TRP A 421 12.92 41.89 -21.58
N PRO A 422 13.26 43.17 -21.36
CA PRO A 422 12.99 43.82 -20.07
C PRO A 422 11.50 43.94 -19.74
N SER A 423 10.64 44.05 -20.75
CA SER A 423 9.18 44.00 -20.63
C SER A 423 8.72 42.61 -20.22
N PHE A 424 9.22 41.56 -20.89
CA PHE A 424 8.91 40.17 -20.54
C PHE A 424 9.24 39.85 -19.08
N ILE A 425 10.43 40.22 -18.60
CA ILE A 425 10.81 40.05 -17.19
C ILE A 425 9.99 40.94 -16.25
N GLY A 426 9.62 42.16 -16.69
CA GLY A 426 8.75 43.05 -15.93
C GLY A 426 7.35 42.48 -15.64
N MET A 427 6.79 41.67 -16.53
CA MET A 427 5.51 40.99 -16.28
C MET A 427 5.57 39.95 -15.14
N HIS A 428 6.76 39.53 -14.75
CA HIS A 428 6.99 38.45 -13.76
C HIS A 428 7.71 38.94 -12.50
N SER A 429 8.04 40.23 -12.37
CA SER A 429 8.87 40.73 -11.26
C SER A 429 8.23 40.58 -9.87
N GLU A 430 6.89 40.52 -9.79
CA GLU A 430 6.15 40.32 -8.54
C GLU A 430 6.41 38.95 -7.87
N VAL A 431 6.92 37.95 -8.61
CA VAL A 431 7.20 36.60 -8.08
C VAL A 431 8.69 36.24 -8.11
N LEU A 432 9.56 37.21 -8.39
CA LEU A 432 11.02 37.07 -8.52
C LEU A 432 11.74 37.96 -7.50
N SER A 433 12.96 37.61 -7.11
CA SER A 433 13.77 38.54 -6.32
C SER A 433 14.31 39.70 -7.18
N PRO A 434 14.61 40.87 -6.59
CA PRO A 434 15.28 41.96 -7.29
C PRO A 434 16.62 41.51 -7.93
N LEU A 435 17.32 40.57 -7.31
CA LEU A 435 18.54 39.98 -7.85
C LEU A 435 18.29 39.14 -9.11
N GLU A 436 17.29 38.27 -9.08
CA GLU A 436 16.88 37.46 -10.24
C GLU A 436 16.39 38.32 -11.40
N VAL A 437 15.58 39.35 -11.13
CA VAL A 437 15.13 40.33 -12.14
C VAL A 437 16.32 41.06 -12.77
N SER A 438 17.29 41.49 -11.96
CA SER A 438 18.51 42.14 -12.43
C SER A 438 19.36 41.19 -13.29
N ARG A 439 19.60 39.96 -12.82
CA ARG A 439 20.38 38.93 -13.54
C ARG A 439 19.71 38.53 -14.85
N MET A 440 18.41 38.28 -14.86
CA MET A 440 17.69 37.95 -16.09
C MET A 440 17.75 39.09 -17.11
N ARG A 441 17.55 40.35 -16.69
CA ARG A 441 17.72 41.52 -17.58
C ARG A 441 19.15 41.67 -18.09
N GLY A 442 20.15 41.23 -17.34
CA GLY A 442 21.58 41.27 -17.68
C GLY A 442 22.14 40.04 -18.41
N LEU A 443 21.30 39.07 -18.82
CA LEU A 443 21.79 37.88 -19.53
C LEU A 443 22.53 38.26 -20.83
N PRO A 444 23.72 37.70 -21.10
CA PRO A 444 24.59 38.12 -22.20
C PRO A 444 24.15 37.56 -23.58
N PHE A 445 22.90 37.13 -23.72
CA PHE A 445 22.41 36.46 -24.93
C PHE A 445 21.75 37.45 -25.89
N PRO A 446 21.93 37.29 -27.22
CA PRO A 446 21.38 38.25 -28.18
C PRO A 446 19.85 38.24 -28.18
N LEU A 447 19.22 39.42 -28.21
CA LEU A 447 17.76 39.56 -28.30
C LEU A 447 17.13 38.92 -29.55
N HIS A 448 17.93 38.69 -30.60
CA HIS A 448 17.51 37.95 -31.80
C HIS A 448 17.51 36.42 -31.62
N GLN A 449 17.98 35.91 -30.48
CA GLN A 449 17.90 34.50 -30.06
C GLN A 449 17.07 34.38 -28.76
N PRO A 450 15.79 34.78 -28.78
CA PRO A 450 14.95 34.82 -27.56
C PRO A 450 14.75 33.45 -26.91
N GLN A 451 14.97 32.35 -27.65
CA GLN A 451 14.89 31.01 -27.08
C GLN A 451 15.83 30.83 -25.88
N LYS A 452 17.09 31.23 -25.99
CA LYS A 452 18.05 31.04 -24.89
C LYS A 452 17.73 31.91 -23.67
N LEU A 453 17.19 33.11 -23.89
CA LEU A 453 16.66 33.94 -22.80
C LEU A 453 15.48 33.25 -22.09
N LEU A 454 14.56 32.66 -22.88
CA LEU A 454 13.43 31.89 -22.35
C LEU A 454 13.86 30.61 -21.63
N ASP A 455 14.87 29.89 -22.11
CA ASP A 455 15.37 28.68 -21.45
C ASP A 455 15.91 29.00 -20.05
N TYR A 456 16.64 30.11 -19.88
CA TYR A 456 17.09 30.58 -18.56
C TYR A 456 15.94 31.04 -17.66
N PHE A 457 14.94 31.74 -18.22
CA PHE A 457 13.74 32.12 -17.44
C PHE A 457 12.96 30.89 -16.98
N TYR A 458 12.76 29.91 -17.86
CA TYR A 458 12.03 28.68 -17.54
C TYR A 458 12.79 27.76 -16.60
N ALA A 459 14.13 27.73 -16.65
CA ALA A 459 14.98 27.11 -15.64
C ALA A 459 14.76 27.75 -14.25
N ASN A 460 14.84 29.08 -14.16
CA ASN A 460 14.60 29.80 -12.91
C ASN A 460 13.16 29.62 -12.38
N TRP A 461 12.17 29.66 -13.28
CA TRP A 461 10.77 29.45 -12.96
C TRP A 461 10.55 28.08 -12.32
N CYS A 462 11.04 27.02 -12.98
CA CYS A 462 10.93 25.64 -12.50
C CYS A 462 11.61 25.43 -11.14
N LEU A 463 12.80 26.00 -10.95
CA LEU A 463 13.52 26.00 -9.68
C LEU A 463 12.70 26.64 -8.54
N ARG A 464 12.15 27.84 -8.78
CA ARG A 464 11.37 28.60 -7.78
C ARG A 464 10.05 27.92 -7.45
N GLU A 465 9.28 27.49 -8.46
CA GLU A 465 8.03 26.77 -8.27
C GLU A 465 8.23 25.52 -7.42
N ALA A 466 9.26 24.71 -7.69
CA ALA A 466 9.53 23.51 -6.92
C ALA A 466 9.86 23.83 -5.44
N TYR A 467 10.59 24.92 -5.18
CA TYR A 467 10.91 25.35 -3.82
C TYR A 467 9.66 25.89 -3.09
N VAL A 468 8.84 26.70 -3.75
CA VAL A 468 7.57 27.24 -3.20
C VAL A 468 6.58 26.09 -2.92
N LYS A 469 6.48 25.12 -3.82
CA LYS A 469 5.69 23.88 -3.62
C LYS A 469 6.24 22.99 -2.50
N MET A 470 7.53 23.03 -2.22
CA MET A 470 8.11 22.36 -1.05
C MET A 470 7.58 22.98 0.26
N THR A 471 7.66 24.31 0.41
CA THR A 471 7.16 25.01 1.63
C THR A 471 5.64 24.93 1.77
N GLY A 472 4.93 24.69 0.66
CA GLY A 472 3.48 24.54 0.59
C GLY A 472 2.73 25.86 0.48
N GLU A 473 3.44 26.98 0.42
CA GLU A 473 2.85 28.30 0.20
C GLU A 473 2.60 28.53 -1.30
N ALA A 474 1.74 29.49 -1.63
CA ALA A 474 1.41 29.84 -3.02
C ALA A 474 2.27 31.02 -3.53
N LEU A 475 2.14 31.36 -4.81
CA LEU A 475 2.76 32.54 -5.46
C LEU A 475 2.31 33.91 -4.91
N LEU A 476 1.59 33.95 -3.79
CA LEU A 476 1.20 35.15 -3.05
C LEU A 476 1.95 35.27 -1.72
N ALA A 477 2.93 34.40 -1.46
CA ALA A 477 3.74 34.45 -0.26
C ALA A 477 4.55 35.76 -0.20
N PRO A 478 4.48 36.55 0.89
CA PRO A 478 5.08 37.88 0.95
C PRO A 478 6.62 37.86 0.91
N TRP A 479 7.23 36.69 1.11
CA TRP A 479 8.68 36.49 1.11
C TRP A 479 9.26 36.07 -0.24
N LEU A 480 8.48 35.98 -1.33
CA LEU A 480 9.00 35.52 -2.63
C LEU A 480 10.19 36.36 -3.12
N HIS A 481 10.20 37.66 -2.83
CA HIS A 481 11.32 38.54 -3.15
C HIS A 481 12.61 38.25 -2.33
N ASP A 482 12.48 37.56 -1.19
CA ASP A 482 13.59 37.15 -0.32
C ASP A 482 14.22 35.80 -0.74
N LEU A 483 13.52 35.01 -1.57
CA LEU A 483 14.04 33.76 -2.15
C LEU A 483 14.86 34.10 -3.40
N GLU A 484 16.07 33.57 -3.52
CA GLU A 484 16.92 33.76 -4.69
C GLU A 484 17.54 32.45 -5.16
N MET A 485 17.33 32.12 -6.44
CA MET A 485 18.14 31.14 -7.15
C MET A 485 19.36 31.86 -7.73
N ARG A 486 20.57 31.47 -7.30
CA ARG A 486 21.83 32.03 -7.79
C ARG A 486 22.57 31.00 -8.63
N TYR A 487 23.22 31.46 -9.70
CA TYR A 487 24.01 30.64 -10.61
C TYR A 487 23.24 29.47 -11.23
N PHE A 488 21.95 29.69 -11.54
CA PHE A 488 21.15 28.74 -12.31
C PHE A 488 21.50 28.78 -13.79
N ALA A 489 21.29 27.66 -14.48
CA ALA A 489 21.36 27.52 -15.93
C ALA A 489 20.36 26.45 -16.39
N PRO A 490 19.96 26.43 -17.68
CA PRO A 490 19.30 25.28 -18.28
C PRO A 490 20.11 23.99 -18.07
N PRO A 491 19.48 22.80 -17.99
CA PRO A 491 20.21 21.58 -17.72
C PRO A 491 21.25 21.28 -18.82
N GLY A 492 22.48 20.98 -18.40
CA GLY A 492 23.63 20.77 -19.29
C GLY A 492 24.39 22.05 -19.68
N GLU A 493 23.94 23.23 -19.24
CA GLU A 493 24.65 24.50 -19.46
C GLU A 493 25.38 25.00 -18.20
N ALA A 494 26.38 25.83 -18.39
CA ALA A 494 27.06 26.57 -17.31
C ALA A 494 26.33 27.90 -17.02
N PRO A 495 26.34 28.39 -15.77
CA PRO A 495 25.79 29.71 -15.46
C PRO A 495 26.65 30.84 -16.09
N PRO A 496 26.05 31.95 -16.54
CA PRO A 496 26.75 33.06 -17.20
C PRO A 496 27.88 33.68 -16.36
N GLU A 497 27.80 33.58 -15.04
CA GLU A 497 28.80 34.09 -14.10
C GLU A 497 30.10 33.27 -14.06
N GLY A 498 30.12 32.04 -14.59
CA GLY A 498 31.32 31.19 -14.69
C GLY A 498 31.05 29.70 -14.50
N ALA A 499 31.76 28.85 -15.25
CA ALA A 499 31.62 27.39 -15.17
C ALA A 499 32.12 26.76 -13.86
N ASP A 500 32.76 27.54 -12.99
CA ASP A 500 33.13 27.16 -11.62
C ASP A 500 31.97 27.34 -10.62
N LYS A 501 30.86 27.99 -11.02
CA LYS A 501 29.69 28.20 -10.17
C LYS A 501 28.70 27.05 -10.30
N SER A 502 28.17 26.62 -9.15
CA SER A 502 27.04 25.70 -9.03
C SER A 502 25.80 26.47 -8.57
N LEU A 503 24.61 25.95 -8.90
CA LEU A 503 23.34 26.43 -8.36
C LEU A 503 23.40 26.59 -6.83
N GLU A 504 22.91 27.73 -6.33
CA GLU A 504 22.71 27.98 -4.91
C GLU A 504 21.30 28.52 -4.66
N VAL A 505 20.69 28.10 -3.55
CA VAL A 505 19.45 28.69 -3.05
C VAL A 505 19.78 29.61 -1.88
N TRP A 506 19.24 30.83 -1.90
CA TRP A 506 19.35 31.79 -0.81
C TRP A 506 17.97 32.22 -0.35
N PHE A 507 17.83 32.48 0.95
CA PHE A 507 16.60 33.00 1.53
C PHE A 507 16.93 34.08 2.56
N LYS A 508 16.30 35.26 2.44
CA LYS A 508 16.51 36.42 3.33
C LYS A 508 17.99 36.83 3.49
N GLY A 509 18.76 36.69 2.41
CA GLY A 509 20.18 37.03 2.38
C GLY A 509 21.14 35.95 2.89
N GLU A 510 20.65 34.79 3.34
CA GLU A 510 21.46 33.65 3.78
C GLU A 510 21.44 32.50 2.78
N LYS A 511 22.57 31.81 2.60
CA LYS A 511 22.67 30.62 1.73
C LYS A 511 22.05 29.42 2.44
N LEU A 512 21.05 28.79 1.83
CA LEU A 512 20.49 27.56 2.34
C LEU A 512 21.46 26.40 2.08
N THR A 513 21.77 25.65 3.14
CA THR A 513 22.66 24.49 3.09
C THR A 513 21.96 23.19 3.47
N ASP A 514 20.71 23.29 3.95
CA ASP A 514 19.80 22.22 4.33
C ASP A 514 18.84 21.82 3.19
N VAL A 515 18.98 22.40 2.00
CA VAL A 515 18.13 22.12 0.84
C VAL A 515 18.97 21.61 -0.32
N ASP A 516 18.59 20.45 -0.85
CA ASP A 516 19.11 19.88 -2.10
C ASP A 516 18.15 20.23 -3.24
N VAL A 517 18.67 20.83 -4.31
CA VAL A 517 17.91 21.23 -5.50
C VAL A 517 18.59 20.71 -6.75
N LYS A 518 17.79 20.10 -7.64
CA LYS A 518 18.22 19.56 -8.93
C LYS A 518 17.30 20.09 -10.02
N LEU A 519 17.87 20.38 -11.19
CA LEU A 519 17.13 20.75 -12.41
C LEU A 519 17.68 19.91 -13.57
N ASP A 520 16.83 19.09 -14.18
CA ASP A 520 17.18 18.18 -15.27
C ASP A 520 16.27 18.40 -16.50
N TRP A 521 16.66 17.80 -17.63
CA TRP A 521 15.74 17.53 -18.72
C TRP A 521 14.92 16.28 -18.42
N ALA A 522 13.65 16.29 -18.82
CA ALA A 522 12.73 15.17 -18.72
C ALA A 522 12.06 14.88 -20.08
N LEU A 523 11.60 13.63 -20.26
CA LEU A 523 10.79 13.18 -21.39
C LEU A 523 11.36 13.61 -22.76
N GLY A 524 12.59 13.17 -23.06
CA GLY A 524 13.23 13.44 -24.35
C GLY A 524 13.67 14.90 -24.56
N ASN A 525 13.98 15.62 -23.49
CA ASN A 525 14.37 17.04 -23.47
C ASN A 525 13.26 18.02 -23.92
N GLU A 526 11.99 17.60 -23.87
CA GLU A 526 10.84 18.48 -24.12
C GLU A 526 10.49 19.33 -22.89
N TYR A 527 10.80 18.84 -21.69
CA TYR A 527 10.47 19.47 -20.41
C TYR A 527 11.72 19.66 -19.54
N MET A 528 11.77 20.76 -18.80
CA MET A 528 12.65 20.88 -17.64
C MET A 528 11.90 20.40 -16.39
N ILE A 529 12.57 19.66 -15.51
CA ILE A 529 12.01 19.25 -14.21
C ILE A 529 12.93 19.70 -13.09
N SER A 530 12.34 20.27 -12.04
CA SER A 530 13.01 20.62 -10.79
C SER A 530 12.50 19.75 -9.66
N THR A 531 13.42 19.27 -8.82
CA THR A 531 13.11 18.57 -7.57
C THR A 531 13.87 19.21 -6.41
N VAL A 532 13.15 19.50 -5.33
CA VAL A 532 13.64 20.18 -4.14
C VAL A 532 13.38 19.30 -2.93
N VAL A 533 14.41 19.07 -2.13
CA VAL A 533 14.35 18.32 -0.86
C VAL A 533 14.99 19.17 0.24
N ARG A 534 14.21 19.58 1.23
CA ARG A 534 14.75 19.98 2.54
C ARG A 534 15.17 18.70 3.26
N ARG A 535 16.40 18.69 3.76
CA ARG A 535 16.98 17.57 4.51
C ARG A 535 16.29 17.37 5.85
N GLY A 536 16.45 16.17 6.41
CA GLY A 536 15.96 15.83 7.74
C GLY A 536 16.68 16.62 8.85
N GLU A 537 16.15 16.53 10.06
CA GLU A 537 16.68 17.24 11.24
C GLU A 537 18.15 16.91 11.57
N LYS A 538 18.66 15.77 11.12
CA LYS A 538 20.07 15.35 11.29
C LYS A 538 20.88 15.52 10.01
N GLY A 539 20.33 16.23 9.02
CA GLY A 539 20.93 16.44 7.70
C GLY A 539 20.73 15.28 6.72
N GLU A 540 19.77 14.38 6.97
CA GLU A 540 19.47 13.26 6.07
C GLU A 540 19.01 13.77 4.69
N ARG A 541 19.57 13.19 3.63
CA ARG A 541 19.19 13.48 2.23
C ARG A 541 18.21 12.43 1.70
N LEU A 542 17.58 12.75 0.57
CA LEU A 542 16.85 11.78 -0.25
C LEU A 542 17.54 11.67 -1.61
N ASP A 543 17.85 10.45 -2.03
CA ASP A 543 18.32 10.17 -3.39
C ASP A 543 17.12 10.15 -4.33
N VAL A 544 16.97 11.21 -5.12
CA VAL A 544 15.83 11.37 -6.05
C VAL A 544 16.14 10.66 -7.37
N PRO A 545 15.34 9.67 -7.79
CA PRO A 545 15.54 8.98 -9.06
C PRO A 545 15.18 9.86 -10.26
N GLU A 546 15.61 9.45 -11.46
CA GLU A 546 15.13 10.06 -12.70
C GLU A 546 13.60 9.85 -12.89
N PRO A 547 12.92 10.72 -13.65
CA PRO A 547 11.47 10.60 -13.85
C PRO A 547 11.10 9.30 -14.56
N GLN A 548 10.40 8.42 -13.86
CA GLN A 548 9.84 7.19 -14.42
C GLN A 548 8.58 7.52 -15.24
N SER A 549 8.67 7.41 -16.57
CA SER A 549 7.48 7.40 -17.43
C SER A 549 6.61 6.19 -17.11
N LEU A 550 5.35 6.42 -16.76
CA LEU A 550 4.34 5.39 -16.54
C LEU A 550 3.46 5.23 -17.77
N ASP A 551 3.13 4.00 -18.12
CA ASP A 551 2.04 3.70 -19.04
C ASP A 551 0.68 3.83 -18.34
N LEU A 552 -0.35 4.32 -19.04
CA LEU A 552 -1.69 4.46 -18.45
C LEU A 552 -2.31 3.11 -18.12
N GLU A 553 -2.27 2.14 -19.03
CA GLU A 553 -2.96 0.86 -18.85
C GLU A 553 -2.31 0.04 -17.74
N GLU A 554 -0.99 0.10 -17.58
CA GLU A 554 -0.25 -0.41 -16.41
C GLU A 554 -0.56 0.37 -15.13
N THR A 555 -0.72 1.70 -15.20
CA THR A 555 -1.10 2.54 -14.05
C THR A 555 -2.50 2.19 -13.56
N LEU A 556 -3.46 2.04 -14.49
CA LEU A 556 -4.83 1.61 -14.21
C LEU A 556 -4.86 0.18 -13.71
N ALA A 557 -4.15 -0.75 -14.36
CA ALA A 557 -4.05 -2.14 -13.90
C ALA A 557 -3.39 -2.23 -12.52
N SER A 558 -2.41 -1.39 -12.19
CA SER A 558 -1.84 -1.34 -10.84
C SER A 558 -2.77 -0.68 -9.83
N ALA A 559 -3.59 0.28 -10.22
CA ALA A 559 -4.59 0.91 -9.37
C ALA A 559 -5.78 -0.02 -9.09
N GLU A 560 -6.21 -0.78 -10.10
CA GLU A 560 -7.22 -1.83 -9.99
C GLU A 560 -6.69 -3.05 -9.23
N ALA A 561 -5.48 -3.51 -9.52
CA ALA A 561 -4.82 -4.53 -8.71
C ALA A 561 -4.64 -4.07 -7.26
N LEU A 562 -4.50 -2.76 -7.01
CA LEU A 562 -4.56 -2.19 -5.66
C LEU A 562 -5.98 -2.06 -5.12
N LEU A 563 -7.04 -1.78 -5.89
CA LEU A 563 -8.42 -1.88 -5.40
C LEU A 563 -8.77 -3.33 -4.99
N GLU A 564 -8.45 -4.28 -5.85
CA GLU A 564 -8.56 -5.72 -5.59
C GLU A 564 -7.71 -6.18 -4.40
N GLU A 565 -6.79 -5.34 -3.90
CA GLU A 565 -5.75 -5.85 -3.04
C GLU A 565 -6.25 -6.31 -1.66
N LEU A 566 -6.58 -5.53 -0.61
CA LEU A 566 -6.97 -4.14 -0.23
C LEU A 566 -8.46 -4.07 -0.09
N GLY A 567 -9.15 -4.41 -1.16
CA GLY A 567 -10.51 -4.86 -1.09
C GLY A 567 -11.48 -3.69 -1.11
N GLU A 568 -11.77 -3.20 -2.33
CA GLU A 568 -12.63 -2.05 -2.62
C GLU A 568 -13.30 -2.12 -3.98
#